data_AF-A0A9X3IXF7-F1
#
_entry.id   AF-A0A9X3IXF7-F1
#
_cell.length_a   1.000
_cell.length_b   1.000
_cell.length_c   1.000
_cell.angle_alpha   90.00
_cell.angle_beta   90.00
_cell.angle_gamma   90.00
#
_symmetry.space_group_name_H-M   'P 1'
#
loop_
_entity.id
_entity.type
_entity.pdbx_description
1 polymer ?
#
loop_
_entity_poly.entity_id
_entity_poly.type
_entity_poly.pdbx_seq_one_letter_code
_entity_poly.pdbx_strand_id
1 'polypeptide(L)'
;MEVESASQAVKGFLRRIGVDDEACWRTEVAVREAVANAIVHGNGEDPRKQVGVAVELGGGRLVVRVHDEGPGWDGKRLADPRDSTRRLEPRGRGVFLMRHFMDEVVHDRRAGGGTTVTMSTRLPDPTRPPRGTYEPEPREAGMTLAARRRDDIHVFDAAGKITIGAGAVRLREGVLTALEAGARKLVLDMARVTTVDSSGIGALVSAYSATADCGGRLALCRLPPKVLEILQVTQLIGVFEVYASEREALEGMA
;
A
#
# COMPACT_ATOMS: atom_id res chain seq x y z
N MET A 1 -8.41 -17.14 -1.94
CA MET A 1 -8.92 -15.77 -2.17
C MET A 1 -7.72 -14.88 -2.43
N GLU A 2 -7.72 -14.08 -3.48
CA GLU A 2 -6.64 -13.12 -3.74
C GLU A 2 -6.87 -11.83 -2.94
N VAL A 3 -5.79 -11.15 -2.53
CA VAL A 3 -5.81 -9.92 -1.72
C VAL A 3 -6.76 -8.86 -2.31
N GLU A 4 -6.69 -8.68 -3.63
CA GLU A 4 -7.44 -7.66 -4.33
C GLU A 4 -8.96 -7.96 -4.32
N SER A 5 -9.32 -9.22 -4.57
CA SER A 5 -10.72 -9.65 -4.54
C SER A 5 -11.38 -9.42 -3.18
N ALA A 6 -10.64 -9.65 -2.09
CA ALA A 6 -11.14 -9.42 -0.73
C ALA A 6 -11.38 -7.92 -0.45
N SER A 7 -10.35 -7.09 -0.66
CA SER A 7 -10.43 -5.65 -0.39
C SER A 7 -11.47 -4.94 -1.26
N GLN A 8 -11.60 -5.31 -2.54
CA GLN A 8 -12.63 -4.76 -3.42
C GLN A 8 -14.04 -5.19 -3.01
N ALA A 9 -14.23 -6.43 -2.53
CA ALA A 9 -15.53 -6.87 -2.03
C ALA A 9 -15.96 -6.06 -0.80
N VAL A 10 -15.05 -5.81 0.16
CA VAL A 10 -15.32 -4.98 1.34
C VAL A 10 -15.63 -3.54 0.93
N LYS A 11 -14.79 -2.92 0.08
CA LYS A 11 -15.03 -1.56 -0.43
C LYS A 11 -16.37 -1.43 -1.15
N GLY A 12 -16.69 -2.40 -2.01
CA GLY A 12 -17.96 -2.45 -2.73
C GLY A 12 -19.16 -2.58 -1.79
N PHE A 13 -19.05 -3.37 -0.72
CA PHE A 13 -20.08 -3.47 0.31
C PHE A 13 -20.27 -2.14 1.05
N LEU A 14 -19.20 -1.50 1.52
CA LEU A 14 -19.25 -0.22 2.23
C LEU A 14 -19.89 0.89 1.39
N ARG A 15 -19.55 0.95 0.10
CA ARG A 15 -20.17 1.90 -0.83
C ARG A 15 -21.67 1.71 -0.97
N ARG A 16 -22.14 0.45 -1.08
CA ARG A 16 -23.58 0.16 -1.21
C ARG A 16 -24.40 0.60 -0.01
N ILE A 17 -23.79 0.63 1.17
CA ILE A 17 -24.43 1.08 2.42
C ILE A 17 -24.20 2.57 2.70
N GLY A 18 -23.59 3.32 1.78
CA GLY A 18 -23.47 4.78 1.86
C GLY A 18 -22.27 5.29 2.68
N VAL A 19 -21.27 4.46 2.96
CA VAL A 19 -20.02 4.93 3.56
C VAL A 19 -19.27 5.83 2.58
N ASP A 20 -18.73 6.94 3.07
CA ASP A 20 -17.97 7.89 2.26
C ASP A 20 -16.67 7.30 1.70
N ASP A 21 -16.13 7.91 0.65
CA ASP A 21 -14.95 7.41 -0.05
C ASP A 21 -13.68 7.41 0.79
N GLU A 22 -13.56 8.29 1.78
CA GLU A 22 -12.41 8.37 2.67
C GLU A 22 -12.40 7.17 3.61
N ALA A 23 -13.51 6.89 4.29
CA ALA A 23 -13.68 5.72 5.13
C ALA A 23 -13.59 4.40 4.34
N CYS A 24 -14.14 4.36 3.11
CA CYS A 24 -13.98 3.23 2.19
C CYS A 24 -12.50 2.96 1.86
N TRP A 25 -11.74 4.00 1.53
CA TRP A 25 -10.33 3.88 1.18
C TRP A 25 -9.47 3.44 2.38
N ARG A 26 -9.66 4.05 3.56
CA ARG A 26 -8.96 3.67 4.79
C ARG A 26 -9.18 2.19 5.11
N THR A 27 -10.44 1.75 5.04
CA THR A 27 -10.79 0.35 5.28
C THR A 27 -10.18 -0.57 4.22
N GLU A 28 -10.23 -0.17 2.94
CA GLU A 28 -9.63 -0.95 1.85
C GLU A 28 -8.13 -1.18 2.08
N VAL A 29 -7.37 -0.15 2.47
CA VAL A 29 -5.95 -0.28 2.77
C VAL A 29 -5.75 -1.24 3.95
N ALA A 30 -6.47 -1.07 5.04
CA ALA A 30 -6.34 -1.95 6.21
C ALA A 30 -6.67 -3.42 5.90
N VAL A 31 -7.74 -3.67 5.13
CA VAL A 31 -8.12 -5.02 4.67
C VAL A 31 -7.02 -5.61 3.78
N ARG A 32 -6.47 -4.83 2.84
CA ARG A 32 -5.39 -5.27 1.95
C ARG A 32 -4.18 -5.73 2.76
N GLU A 33 -3.78 -4.95 3.77
CA GLU A 33 -2.67 -5.30 4.67
C GLU A 33 -2.96 -6.57 5.50
N ALA A 34 -4.15 -6.68 6.07
CA ALA A 34 -4.55 -7.83 6.88
C ALA A 34 -4.55 -9.12 6.04
N VAL A 35 -5.11 -9.08 4.83
CA VAL A 35 -5.19 -10.23 3.93
C VAL A 35 -3.81 -10.59 3.38
N ALA A 36 -2.98 -9.61 3.01
CA ALA A 36 -1.61 -9.87 2.60
C ALA A 36 -0.79 -10.55 3.71
N ASN A 37 -0.93 -10.09 4.96
CA ASN A 37 -0.27 -10.72 6.10
C ASN A 37 -0.79 -12.15 6.35
N ALA A 38 -2.09 -12.37 6.25
CA ALA A 38 -2.70 -13.69 6.40
C ALA A 38 -2.18 -14.68 5.34
N ILE A 39 -2.00 -14.24 4.08
CA ILE A 39 -1.46 -15.08 3.00
C ILE A 39 0.04 -15.35 3.20
N VAL A 40 0.83 -14.29 3.35
CA VAL A 40 2.30 -14.39 3.33
C VAL A 40 2.83 -14.91 4.66
N HIS A 41 2.37 -14.35 5.78
CA HIS A 41 2.91 -14.66 7.11
C HIS A 41 2.11 -15.73 7.85
N GLY A 42 0.78 -15.73 7.69
CA GLY A 42 -0.08 -16.75 8.29
C GLY A 42 0.05 -18.08 7.57
N ASN A 43 -0.37 -18.11 6.30
CA ASN A 43 -0.45 -19.33 5.50
C ASN A 43 0.88 -19.74 4.84
N GLY A 44 1.88 -18.86 4.82
CA GLY A 44 3.16 -19.15 4.17
C GLY A 44 3.03 -19.33 2.66
N GLU A 45 2.06 -18.65 2.05
CA GLU A 45 1.73 -18.76 0.61
C GLU A 45 1.32 -20.17 0.16
N ASP A 46 0.94 -21.06 1.09
CA ASP A 46 0.44 -22.42 0.75
C ASP A 46 -0.89 -22.31 -0.02
N PRO A 47 -0.94 -22.76 -1.30
CA PRO A 47 -2.13 -22.62 -2.13
C PRO A 47 -3.32 -23.48 -1.66
N ARG A 48 -3.10 -24.43 -0.74
CA ARG A 48 -4.15 -25.26 -0.16
C ARG A 48 -4.86 -24.57 1.00
N LYS A 49 -4.25 -23.54 1.59
CA LYS A 49 -4.80 -22.80 2.73
C LYS A 49 -5.62 -21.62 2.28
N GLN A 50 -6.64 -21.30 3.06
CA GLN A 50 -7.56 -20.20 2.76
C GLN A 50 -7.39 -19.05 3.76
N VAL A 51 -7.78 -17.86 3.29
CA VAL A 51 -7.96 -16.67 4.12
C VAL A 51 -9.42 -16.30 4.06
N GLY A 52 -10.07 -16.20 5.21
CA GLY A 52 -11.44 -15.75 5.31
C GLY A 52 -11.55 -14.31 5.78
N VAL A 53 -12.54 -13.61 5.24
CA VAL A 53 -12.83 -12.21 5.58
C VAL A 53 -14.30 -12.12 5.97
N ALA A 54 -14.56 -11.62 7.18
CA ALA A 54 -15.89 -11.34 7.68
C ALA A 54 -16.04 -9.84 7.94
N VAL A 55 -17.20 -9.29 7.61
CA VAL A 55 -17.53 -7.88 7.83
C VAL A 55 -18.84 -7.82 8.60
N GLU A 56 -18.82 -7.09 9.71
CA GLU A 56 -19.98 -6.84 10.56
C GLU A 56 -20.20 -5.34 10.69
N LEU A 57 -21.48 -4.96 10.64
CA LEU A 57 -21.91 -3.60 10.87
C LEU A 57 -22.95 -3.57 11.98
N GLY A 58 -22.69 -2.78 13.01
CA GLY A 58 -23.62 -2.63 14.12
C GLY A 58 -23.26 -1.44 15.01
N GLY A 59 -24.29 -0.72 15.49
CA GLY A 59 -24.09 0.38 16.44
C GLY A 59 -23.20 1.52 15.92
N GLY A 60 -23.22 1.79 14.60
CA GLY A 60 -22.34 2.79 13.98
C GLY A 60 -20.86 2.38 13.89
N ARG A 61 -20.56 1.10 14.14
CA ARG A 61 -19.20 0.55 14.05
C ARG A 61 -19.10 -0.46 12.91
N LEU A 62 -18.04 -0.33 12.13
CA LEU A 62 -17.59 -1.33 11.18
C LEU A 62 -16.57 -2.23 11.88
N VAL A 63 -16.76 -3.54 11.78
CA VAL A 63 -15.81 -4.55 12.26
C VAL A 63 -15.45 -5.46 11.09
N VAL A 64 -14.16 -5.55 10.79
CA VAL A 64 -13.61 -6.46 9.78
C VAL A 64 -12.74 -7.49 10.49
N ARG A 65 -12.98 -8.78 10.24
CA ARG A 65 -12.14 -9.87 10.72
C ARG A 65 -11.49 -10.58 9.55
N VAL A 66 -10.17 -10.73 9.60
CA VAL A 66 -9.39 -11.51 8.64
C VAL A 66 -8.77 -12.67 9.39
N HIS A 67 -8.98 -13.89 8.90
CA HIS A 67 -8.41 -15.08 9.54
C HIS A 67 -7.55 -15.91 8.57
N ASP A 68 -6.43 -16.41 9.09
CA ASP A 68 -5.55 -17.37 8.41
C ASP A 68 -5.66 -18.78 9.02
N GLU A 69 -5.00 -19.74 8.37
CA GLU A 69 -4.89 -21.16 8.77
C GLU A 69 -3.41 -21.50 9.11
N GLY A 70 -2.68 -20.49 9.58
CA GLY A 70 -1.27 -20.56 9.93
C GLY A 70 -1.00 -21.18 11.29
N PRO A 71 0.27 -21.15 11.76
CA PRO A 71 0.63 -21.56 13.11
C PRO A 71 0.07 -20.62 14.20
N GLY A 72 -0.47 -19.46 13.81
CA GLY A 72 -1.03 -18.44 14.69
C GLY A 72 0.03 -17.51 15.28
N TRP A 73 -0.27 -16.22 15.25
CA TRP A 73 0.58 -15.14 15.76
C TRP A 73 -0.19 -14.32 16.80
N ASP A 74 0.45 -14.04 17.94
CA ASP A 74 -0.15 -13.39 19.11
C ASP A 74 0.06 -11.88 19.13
N GLY A 75 0.40 -11.26 18.00
CA GLY A 75 0.56 -9.80 17.95
C GLY A 75 1.82 -9.28 18.62
N LYS A 76 2.81 -10.14 18.94
CA LYS A 76 4.06 -9.77 19.64
C LYS A 76 4.67 -8.49 19.08
N ARG A 77 5.21 -7.69 20.02
CA ARG A 77 5.71 -6.31 19.80
C ARG A 77 6.57 -6.21 18.55
N LEU A 78 5.96 -5.76 17.45
CA LEU A 78 6.67 -5.40 16.23
C LEU A 78 7.44 -4.10 16.48
N ALA A 79 8.64 -4.01 15.90
CA ALA A 79 9.40 -2.77 15.89
C ALA A 79 8.58 -1.67 15.17
N ASP A 80 8.69 -0.44 15.65
CA ASP A 80 8.05 0.70 14.97
C ASP A 80 8.80 0.97 13.65
N PRO A 81 8.15 0.87 12.48
CA PRO A 81 8.82 1.09 11.19
C PRO A 81 9.29 2.54 10.98
N ARG A 82 8.90 3.47 11.87
CA ARG A 82 9.33 4.87 11.85
C ARG A 82 10.67 5.10 12.54
N ASP A 83 11.17 4.12 13.30
CA ASP A 83 12.50 4.18 13.91
C ASP A 83 13.54 4.48 12.83
N SER A 84 14.39 5.49 13.07
CA SER A 84 15.40 5.94 12.11
C SER A 84 16.34 4.81 11.65
N THR A 85 16.58 3.82 12.50
CA THR A 85 17.44 2.66 12.18
C THR A 85 16.78 1.66 11.23
N ARG A 86 15.46 1.71 11.09
CA ARG A 86 14.64 0.77 10.30
C ARG A 86 13.81 1.43 9.21
N ARG A 87 13.90 2.76 9.08
CA ARG A 87 13.11 3.55 8.13
C ARG A 87 13.25 3.06 6.69
N LEU A 88 14.40 2.49 6.32
CA LEU A 88 14.68 1.92 4.99
C LEU A 88 14.47 0.40 4.89
N GLU A 89 13.94 -0.27 5.92
CA GLU A 89 13.57 -1.69 5.80
C GLU A 89 12.42 -1.82 4.79
N PRO A 90 12.47 -2.68 3.76
CA PRO A 90 11.40 -2.77 2.76
C PRO A 90 10.10 -3.43 3.25
N ARG A 91 10.09 -4.01 4.45
CA ARG A 91 8.94 -4.75 5.03
C ARG A 91 8.56 -4.18 6.40
N GLY A 92 7.45 -4.65 6.97
CA GLY A 92 7.07 -4.33 8.37
C GLY A 92 6.11 -3.16 8.57
N ARG A 93 5.53 -2.59 7.51
CA ARG A 93 4.59 -1.44 7.62
C ARG A 93 3.12 -1.84 7.72
N GLY A 94 2.74 -3.07 7.37
CA GLY A 94 1.33 -3.45 7.28
C GLY A 94 0.55 -3.29 8.60
N VAL A 95 1.06 -3.82 9.71
CA VAL A 95 0.40 -3.67 11.03
C VAL A 95 0.35 -2.21 11.49
N PHE A 96 1.36 -1.42 11.13
CA PHE A 96 1.38 0.00 11.43
C PHE A 96 0.31 0.76 10.64
N LEU A 97 0.16 0.49 9.34
CA LEU A 97 -0.89 1.08 8.50
C LEU A 97 -2.28 0.69 8.98
N MET A 98 -2.50 -0.59 9.33
CA MET A 98 -3.77 -1.03 9.92
C MET A 98 -4.11 -0.24 11.20
N ARG A 99 -3.15 -0.09 12.12
CA ARG A 99 -3.32 0.66 13.38
C ARG A 99 -3.48 2.17 13.19
N HIS A 100 -3.02 2.70 12.07
CA HIS A 100 -3.19 4.11 11.74
C HIS A 100 -4.59 4.39 11.19
N PHE A 101 -5.08 3.54 10.28
CA PHE A 101 -6.36 3.76 9.60
C PHE A 101 -7.57 3.24 10.35
N MET A 102 -7.39 2.29 11.29
CA MET A 102 -8.46 1.70 12.08
C MET A 102 -8.37 2.16 13.53
N ASP A 103 -9.51 2.37 14.19
CA ASP A 103 -9.57 2.80 15.60
C ASP A 103 -8.97 1.73 16.53
N GLU A 104 -9.18 0.46 16.19
CA GLU A 104 -8.75 -0.67 17.00
C GLU A 104 -8.34 -1.85 16.11
N VAL A 105 -7.20 -2.47 16.45
CA VAL A 105 -6.66 -3.66 15.77
C VAL A 105 -6.18 -4.66 16.80
N VAL A 106 -6.87 -5.80 16.88
CA VAL A 106 -6.60 -6.91 17.82
C VAL A 106 -6.15 -8.14 17.03
N HIS A 107 -5.18 -8.88 17.58
CA HIS A 107 -4.68 -10.13 17.00
C HIS A 107 -4.91 -11.25 17.99
N ASP A 108 -5.69 -12.25 17.58
CA ASP A 108 -6.03 -13.40 18.41
C ASP A 108 -5.55 -14.68 17.76
N ARG A 109 -4.84 -15.51 18.53
CA ARG A 109 -4.55 -16.90 18.12
C ARG A 109 -5.81 -17.74 18.32
N ARG A 110 -6.24 -18.47 17.29
CA ARG A 110 -7.43 -19.32 17.37
C ARG A 110 -7.14 -20.65 18.05
N ALA A 111 -8.11 -21.15 18.82
CA ALA A 111 -8.13 -22.53 19.29
C ALA A 111 -8.32 -23.46 18.07
N GLY A 112 -7.24 -24.11 17.64
CA GLY A 112 -7.20 -24.92 16.41
C GLY A 112 -6.13 -24.50 15.39
N GLY A 113 -5.42 -23.39 15.64
CA GLY A 113 -4.42 -22.85 14.72
C GLY A 113 -4.95 -21.64 13.94
N GLY A 114 -4.04 -20.81 13.50
CA GLY A 114 -4.32 -19.59 12.76
C GLY A 114 -4.41 -18.32 13.61
N THR A 115 -4.27 -17.18 12.95
CA THR A 115 -4.46 -15.85 13.53
C THR A 115 -5.78 -15.26 13.04
N THR A 116 -6.48 -14.54 13.92
CA THR A 116 -7.56 -13.63 13.52
C THR A 116 -7.12 -12.21 13.83
N VAL A 117 -7.13 -11.36 12.81
CA VAL A 117 -6.98 -9.91 12.95
C VAL A 117 -8.37 -9.31 12.94
N THR A 118 -8.77 -8.71 14.06
CA THR A 118 -10.01 -7.96 14.19
C THR A 118 -9.69 -6.47 14.13
N MET A 119 -10.20 -5.80 13.11
CA MET A 119 -10.05 -4.37 12.89
C MET A 119 -11.41 -3.69 13.02
N SER A 120 -11.47 -2.51 13.62
CA SER A 120 -12.73 -1.78 13.70
C SER A 120 -12.55 -0.27 13.67
N THR A 121 -13.59 0.41 13.18
CA THR A 121 -13.65 1.87 13.11
C THR A 121 -15.10 2.33 13.23
N ARG A 122 -15.31 3.52 13.80
CA ARG A 122 -16.62 4.19 13.77
C ARG A 122 -16.89 4.70 12.37
N LEU A 123 -18.06 4.34 11.83
CA LEU A 123 -18.53 4.93 10.60
C LEU A 123 -19.09 6.34 10.89
N PRO A 124 -18.91 7.29 9.96
CA PRO A 124 -19.57 8.58 10.06
C PRO A 124 -21.10 8.42 10.05
N ASP A 125 -21.80 9.41 10.61
CA ASP A 125 -23.25 9.41 10.72
C ASP A 125 -23.93 9.13 9.36
N PRO A 126 -24.68 8.03 9.22
CA PRO A 126 -25.31 7.63 7.96
C PRO A 126 -26.41 8.60 7.48
N THR A 127 -26.84 9.55 8.32
CA THR A 127 -27.80 10.60 7.92
C THR A 127 -27.16 11.73 7.11
N ARG A 128 -25.83 11.77 7.03
CA ARG A 128 -25.12 12.75 6.22
C ARG A 128 -25.04 12.24 4.77
N PRO A 129 -25.52 13.01 3.77
CA PRO A 129 -25.44 12.58 2.39
C PRO A 129 -23.95 12.42 1.97
N PRO A 130 -23.64 11.41 1.14
CA PRO A 130 -22.28 11.21 0.65
C PRO A 130 -21.79 12.48 -0.06
N ARG A 131 -20.58 12.95 0.29
CA ARG A 131 -19.94 14.06 -0.41
C ARG A 131 -19.32 13.53 -1.70
N GLY A 132 -20.04 13.65 -2.81
CA GLY A 132 -19.50 13.44 -4.15
C GLY A 132 -20.39 12.58 -5.05
N THR A 133 -20.52 13.00 -6.30
CA THR A 133 -21.05 12.17 -7.38
C THR A 133 -19.96 11.19 -7.80
N TYR A 134 -20.21 9.89 -7.58
CA TYR A 134 -19.29 8.83 -7.97
C TYR A 134 -19.31 8.63 -9.49
N GLU A 135 -18.17 8.84 -10.13
CA GLU A 135 -17.87 8.22 -11.41
C GLU A 135 -17.24 6.85 -11.13
N PRO A 136 -17.70 5.77 -11.79
CA PRO A 136 -17.04 4.48 -11.68
C PRO A 136 -15.56 4.60 -12.06
N GLU A 137 -14.68 4.43 -11.08
CA GLU A 137 -13.26 4.13 -11.32
C GLU A 137 -13.22 3.05 -12.41
N PRO A 138 -12.56 3.32 -13.56
CA PRO A 138 -12.42 2.33 -14.61
C PRO A 138 -11.88 1.04 -14.01
N ARG A 139 -12.24 -0.14 -14.53
CA ARG A 139 -11.62 -1.41 -14.12
C ARG A 139 -10.11 -1.22 -14.13
N GLU A 140 -9.52 -1.03 -12.95
CA GLU A 140 -8.17 -0.51 -12.86
C GLU A 140 -7.23 -1.54 -13.46
N ALA A 141 -6.58 -1.16 -14.56
CA ALA A 141 -5.57 -2.00 -15.20
C ALA A 141 -4.41 -2.25 -14.23
N GLY A 142 -3.78 -3.41 -14.37
CA GLY A 142 -2.55 -3.72 -13.63
C GLY A 142 -1.49 -2.64 -13.83
N MET A 143 -0.51 -2.61 -12.92
CA MET A 143 0.57 -1.65 -12.95
C MET A 143 1.28 -1.61 -14.32
N THR A 144 1.48 -0.40 -14.83
CA THR A 144 2.34 -0.14 -15.98
C THR A 144 3.46 0.81 -15.58
N LEU A 145 4.62 0.62 -16.20
CA LEU A 145 5.81 1.42 -15.97
C LEU A 145 6.44 1.67 -17.33
N ALA A 146 6.23 2.87 -17.88
CA ALA A 146 6.88 3.27 -19.12
C ALA A 146 8.18 3.99 -18.77
N ALA A 147 9.27 3.61 -19.42
CA ALA A 147 10.57 4.22 -19.20
C ALA A 147 10.93 5.10 -20.40
N ARG A 148 11.47 6.29 -20.12
CA ARG A 148 11.96 7.21 -21.15
C ARG A 148 13.14 8.01 -20.61
N ARG A 149 13.99 8.47 -21.53
CA ARG A 149 15.18 9.25 -21.19
C ARG A 149 14.97 10.73 -21.50
N ARG A 150 15.44 11.58 -20.59
CA ARG A 150 15.56 13.03 -20.75
C ARG A 150 16.97 13.40 -20.31
N ASP A 151 17.82 13.72 -21.28
CA ASP A 151 19.26 13.95 -21.06
C ASP A 151 19.94 12.77 -20.35
N ASP A 152 20.47 12.97 -19.15
CA ASP A 152 21.08 11.93 -18.30
C ASP A 152 20.11 11.35 -17.25
N ILE A 153 18.84 11.78 -17.25
CA ILE A 153 17.80 11.35 -16.32
C ILE A 153 16.91 10.28 -16.98
N HIS A 154 16.70 9.18 -16.25
CA HIS A 154 15.72 8.15 -16.61
C HIS A 154 14.39 8.47 -15.91
N VAL A 155 13.35 8.72 -16.69
CA VAL A 155 12.01 9.01 -16.19
C VAL A 155 11.14 7.77 -16.35
N PHE A 156 10.49 7.37 -15.27
CA PHE A 156 9.51 6.30 -15.24
C PHE A 156 8.11 6.88 -15.05
N ASP A 157 7.24 6.72 -16.05
CA ASP A 157 5.82 7.06 -15.92
C ASP A 157 5.09 5.85 -15.33
N ALA A 158 4.73 5.93 -14.04
CA ALA A 158 4.02 4.87 -13.33
C ALA A 158 2.50 5.10 -13.38
N ALA A 159 1.75 4.05 -13.71
CA ALA A 159 0.29 4.09 -13.72
C ALA A 159 -0.34 2.82 -13.15
N GLY A 160 -1.48 2.99 -12.47
CA GLY A 160 -2.23 1.90 -11.83
C GLY A 160 -1.75 1.61 -10.41
N LYS A 161 -1.79 0.33 -10.03
CA LYS A 161 -1.60 -0.12 -8.63
C LYS A 161 -0.16 -0.55 -8.35
N ILE A 162 0.46 0.03 -7.33
CA ILE A 162 1.73 -0.48 -6.79
C ILE A 162 1.41 -1.26 -5.51
N THR A 163 0.94 -2.48 -5.68
CA THR A 163 0.53 -3.37 -4.58
C THR A 163 1.31 -4.67 -4.62
N ILE A 164 1.08 -5.54 -3.63
CA ILE A 164 1.63 -6.90 -3.64
C ILE A 164 1.37 -7.61 -4.97
N GLY A 165 2.37 -8.36 -5.45
CA GLY A 165 2.33 -9.04 -6.75
C GLY A 165 2.96 -8.22 -7.88
N ALA A 166 2.33 -8.25 -9.06
CA ALA A 166 2.92 -7.79 -10.31
C ALA A 166 3.37 -6.31 -10.31
N GLY A 167 2.68 -5.43 -9.58
CA GLY A 167 3.01 -4.01 -9.54
C GLY A 167 4.32 -3.71 -8.80
N ALA A 168 4.45 -4.24 -7.59
CA ALA A 168 5.68 -4.11 -6.81
C ALA A 168 6.89 -4.77 -7.51
N VAL A 169 6.68 -5.91 -8.18
CA VAL A 169 7.73 -6.60 -8.95
C VAL A 169 8.17 -5.75 -10.14
N ARG A 170 7.23 -5.28 -10.96
CA ARG A 170 7.53 -4.49 -12.17
C ARG A 170 8.26 -3.19 -11.85
N LEU A 171 7.91 -2.51 -10.75
CA LEU A 171 8.66 -1.33 -10.31
C LEU A 171 10.12 -1.66 -10.00
N ARG A 172 10.37 -2.72 -9.22
CA ARG A 172 11.74 -3.13 -8.85
C ARG A 172 12.55 -3.53 -10.07
N GLU A 173 12.00 -4.38 -10.92
CA GLU A 173 12.68 -4.83 -12.14
C GLU A 173 13.02 -3.68 -13.06
N GLY A 174 12.06 -2.77 -13.33
CA GLY A 174 12.30 -1.62 -14.20
C GLY A 174 13.43 -0.72 -13.70
N VAL A 175 13.48 -0.45 -12.39
CA VAL A 175 14.56 0.34 -11.77
C VAL A 175 15.90 -0.39 -11.88
N LEU A 176 15.95 -1.68 -11.52
CA LEU A 176 17.19 -2.47 -11.59
C LEU A 176 17.74 -2.53 -13.01
N THR A 177 16.89 -2.79 -14.01
CA THR A 177 17.28 -2.78 -15.42
C THR A 177 17.88 -1.44 -15.85
N ALA A 178 17.33 -0.32 -15.42
CA ALA A 178 17.90 1.00 -15.73
C ALA A 178 19.25 1.23 -15.04
N LEU A 179 19.41 0.78 -13.79
CA LEU A 179 20.67 0.89 -13.05
C LEU A 179 21.79 0.04 -13.68
N GLU A 180 21.46 -1.18 -14.11
CA GLU A 180 22.35 -2.09 -14.85
C GLU A 180 22.77 -1.49 -16.20
N ALA A 181 21.86 -0.78 -16.86
CA ALA A 181 22.15 -0.01 -18.07
C ALA A 181 22.95 1.30 -17.82
N GLY A 182 23.35 1.56 -16.57
CA GLY A 182 24.20 2.69 -16.21
C GLY A 182 23.45 3.96 -15.80
N ALA A 183 22.12 3.94 -15.70
CA ALA A 183 21.37 5.09 -15.20
C ALA A 183 21.74 5.38 -13.73
N ARG A 184 21.89 6.66 -13.38
CA ARG A 184 22.18 7.11 -12.01
C ARG A 184 21.23 8.18 -11.50
N LYS A 185 20.51 8.85 -12.39
CA LYS A 185 19.48 9.83 -12.05
C LYS A 185 18.14 9.29 -12.50
N LEU A 186 17.26 9.01 -11.55
CA LEU A 186 15.95 8.41 -11.80
C LEU A 186 14.84 9.34 -11.28
N VAL A 187 13.79 9.52 -12.06
CA VAL A 187 12.55 10.20 -11.65
C VAL A 187 11.40 9.23 -11.84
N LEU A 188 10.62 9.00 -10.78
CA LEU A 188 9.39 8.23 -10.83
C LEU A 188 8.19 9.18 -10.80
N ASP A 189 7.49 9.27 -11.92
CA ASP A 189 6.28 10.06 -12.07
C ASP A 189 5.05 9.26 -11.63
N MET A 190 4.36 9.78 -10.62
CA MET A 190 3.32 9.08 -9.89
C MET A 190 1.91 9.57 -10.24
N ALA A 191 1.77 10.47 -11.22
CA ALA A 191 0.51 11.16 -11.50
C ALA A 191 -0.67 10.23 -11.81
N ARG A 192 -0.38 9.04 -12.33
CA ARG A 192 -1.38 8.04 -12.74
C ARG A 192 -1.42 6.82 -11.81
N VAL A 193 -0.72 6.88 -10.68
CA VAL A 193 -0.80 5.84 -9.66
C VAL A 193 -2.08 6.01 -8.87
N THR A 194 -2.86 4.94 -8.74
CA THR A 194 -4.18 5.00 -8.09
C THR A 194 -4.16 4.41 -6.69
N THR A 195 -3.29 3.43 -6.45
CA THR A 195 -3.23 2.68 -5.18
C THR A 195 -1.79 2.29 -4.84
N VAL A 196 -1.43 2.42 -3.56
CA VAL A 196 -0.18 1.92 -2.98
C VAL A 196 -0.49 1.24 -1.64
N ASP A 197 0.14 0.10 -1.37
CA ASP A 197 0.08 -0.63 -0.09
C ASP A 197 1.49 -0.76 0.53
N SER A 198 1.64 -1.51 1.63
CA SER A 198 2.94 -1.73 2.27
C SER A 198 3.97 -2.40 1.36
N SER A 199 3.54 -3.26 0.43
CA SER A 199 4.42 -3.90 -0.55
C SER A 199 4.87 -2.93 -1.62
N GLY A 200 4.00 -2.01 -2.05
CA GLY A 200 4.37 -0.93 -2.97
C GLY A 200 5.31 0.07 -2.34
N ILE A 201 5.07 0.45 -1.08
CA ILE A 201 6.00 1.24 -0.29
C ILE A 201 7.36 0.51 -0.16
N GLY A 202 7.33 -0.79 0.13
CA GLY A 202 8.54 -1.61 0.14
C GLY A 202 9.30 -1.60 -1.18
N ALA A 203 8.58 -1.66 -2.30
CA ALA A 203 9.18 -1.56 -3.64
C ALA A 203 9.81 -0.19 -3.90
N LEU A 204 9.18 0.91 -3.48
CA LEU A 204 9.74 2.26 -3.57
C LEU A 204 11.02 2.40 -2.72
N VAL A 205 10.99 1.88 -1.49
CA VAL A 205 12.16 1.87 -0.60
C VAL A 205 13.30 1.03 -1.19
N SER A 206 13.00 -0.17 -1.69
CA SER A 206 14.00 -1.01 -2.37
C SER A 206 14.60 -0.33 -3.60
N ALA A 207 13.77 0.33 -4.42
CA ALA A 207 14.23 1.09 -5.59
C ALA A 207 15.14 2.25 -5.19
N TYR A 208 14.78 2.98 -4.13
CA TYR A 208 15.60 4.05 -3.57
C TYR A 208 16.95 3.52 -3.08
N SER A 209 16.95 2.49 -2.23
CA SER A 209 18.18 1.88 -1.71
C SER A 209 19.08 1.37 -2.84
N ALA A 210 18.54 0.61 -3.80
CA ALA A 210 19.33 0.10 -4.92
C ALA A 210 19.96 1.22 -5.76
N THR A 211 19.23 2.33 -5.95
CA THR A 211 19.75 3.51 -6.66
C THR A 211 20.87 4.18 -5.87
N ALA A 212 20.69 4.36 -4.56
CA ALA A 212 21.69 4.97 -3.68
C ALA A 212 22.95 4.11 -3.53
N ASP A 213 22.82 2.79 -3.44
CA ASP A 213 23.93 1.83 -3.35
C ASP A 213 24.86 1.89 -4.57
N CYS A 214 24.31 2.32 -5.71
CA CYS A 214 25.06 2.55 -6.95
C CYS A 214 25.53 4.02 -7.12
N GLY A 215 25.45 4.84 -6.07
CA GLY A 215 25.80 6.27 -6.08
C GLY A 215 24.84 7.16 -6.88
N GLY A 216 23.64 6.68 -7.17
CA GLY A 216 22.60 7.40 -7.89
C GLY A 216 21.64 8.16 -6.97
N ARG A 217 20.66 8.84 -7.60
CA ARG A 217 19.55 9.54 -6.97
C ARG A 217 18.22 9.08 -7.58
N LEU A 218 17.20 8.90 -6.74
CA LEU A 218 15.83 8.62 -7.13
C LEU A 218 14.90 9.68 -6.54
N ALA A 219 14.21 10.41 -7.41
CA ALA A 219 13.18 11.39 -7.04
C ALA A 219 11.78 10.91 -7.41
N LEU A 220 10.77 11.39 -6.68
CA LEU A 220 9.36 11.18 -6.98
C LEU A 220 8.73 12.50 -7.42
N CYS A 221 7.77 12.47 -8.35
CA CYS A 221 7.00 13.67 -8.68
C CYS A 221 5.51 13.38 -8.87
N ARG A 222 4.68 14.42 -8.69
CA ARG A 222 3.22 14.39 -8.88
C ARG A 222 2.53 13.29 -8.06
N LEU A 223 2.87 13.21 -6.76
CA LEU A 223 2.25 12.26 -5.85
C LEU A 223 0.73 12.52 -5.68
N PRO A 224 -0.12 11.51 -5.87
CA PRO A 224 -1.53 11.60 -5.51
C PRO A 224 -1.72 11.82 -4.00
N PRO A 225 -2.76 12.55 -3.54
CA PRO A 225 -2.97 12.87 -2.12
C PRO A 225 -2.97 11.64 -1.20
N LYS A 226 -3.62 10.55 -1.61
CA LYS A 226 -3.67 9.29 -0.85
C LYS A 226 -2.30 8.60 -0.73
N VAL A 227 -1.45 8.72 -1.74
CA VAL A 227 -0.08 8.18 -1.71
C VAL A 227 0.80 9.05 -0.81
N LEU A 228 0.62 10.37 -0.87
CA LEU A 228 1.29 11.31 0.03
C LEU A 228 0.94 11.02 1.50
N GLU A 229 -0.33 10.78 1.81
CA GLU A 229 -0.80 10.41 3.17
C GLU A 229 -0.06 9.15 3.69
N ILE A 230 0.03 8.09 2.87
CA ILE A 230 0.76 6.87 3.25
C ILE A 230 2.25 7.16 3.51
N LEU A 231 2.91 7.96 2.66
CA LEU A 231 4.33 8.30 2.83
C LEU A 231 4.57 9.18 4.06
N GLN A 232 3.65 10.09 4.40
CA GLN A 232 3.72 10.94 5.58
C GLN A 232 3.56 10.11 6.86
N VAL A 233 2.52 9.29 6.91
CA VAL A 233 2.20 8.43 8.06
C VAL A 233 3.34 7.46 8.36
N THR A 234 4.00 6.94 7.32
CA THR A 234 5.14 6.03 7.43
C THR A 234 6.49 6.74 7.59
N GLN A 235 6.52 8.07 7.71
CA GLN A 235 7.74 8.91 7.78
C GLN A 235 8.74 8.71 6.63
N LEU A 236 8.26 8.23 5.48
CA LEU A 236 9.06 8.05 4.28
C LEU A 236 9.11 9.30 3.41
N ILE A 237 8.17 10.23 3.59
CA ILE A 237 8.16 11.46 2.80
C ILE A 237 9.47 12.26 2.90
N GLY A 238 10.15 12.23 4.06
CA GLY A 238 11.45 12.89 4.25
C GLY A 238 12.65 12.08 3.77
N VAL A 239 12.45 10.89 3.23
CA VAL A 239 13.50 10.06 2.60
C VAL A 239 13.62 10.39 1.11
N PHE A 240 12.48 10.62 0.45
CA PHE A 240 12.45 10.89 -1.00
C PHE A 240 12.61 12.38 -1.29
N GLU A 241 13.33 12.70 -2.35
CA GLU A 241 13.17 13.98 -3.02
C GLU A 241 11.82 14.00 -3.74
N VAL A 242 10.92 14.89 -3.36
CA VAL A 242 9.55 14.95 -3.90
C VAL A 242 9.28 16.30 -4.54
N TYR A 243 8.81 16.26 -5.79
CA TYR A 243 8.55 17.44 -6.60
C TYR A 243 7.06 17.53 -7.00
N ALA A 244 6.55 18.75 -7.14
CA ALA A 244 5.14 18.96 -7.51
C ALA A 244 4.91 18.71 -9.01
N SER A 245 5.94 18.84 -9.84
CA SER A 245 5.88 18.59 -11.28
C SER A 245 7.08 17.81 -11.81
N GLU A 246 6.92 17.20 -12.99
CA GLU A 246 8.04 16.57 -13.71
C GLU A 246 9.13 17.58 -14.03
N ARG A 247 8.75 18.80 -14.43
CA ARG A 247 9.71 19.87 -14.75
C ARG A 247 10.63 20.18 -13.57
N GLU A 248 10.04 20.39 -12.39
CA GLU A 248 10.81 20.64 -11.16
C GLU A 248 11.70 19.46 -10.79
N ALA A 249 11.22 18.22 -10.99
CA ALA A 249 12.02 17.03 -10.76
C ALA A 249 13.22 16.96 -11.70
N LEU A 250 13.03 17.26 -12.98
CA LEU A 250 14.13 17.30 -13.96
C LEU A 250 15.14 18.39 -13.62
N GLU A 251 14.67 19.58 -13.23
CA GLU A 251 15.53 20.70 -12.83
C GLU A 251 16.33 20.39 -11.54
N GLY A 252 15.73 19.73 -10.55
CA GLY A 252 16.41 19.34 -9.30
C GLY A 252 17.37 18.16 -9.44
N MET A 253 17.25 17.40 -10.54
CA MET A 253 18.05 16.20 -10.81
C MET A 253 19.14 16.40 -11.87
N ALA A 254 19.11 17.51 -12.62
CA ALA A 254 20.15 17.93 -13.55
C ALA A 254 21.47 18.23 -12.82
#